data_AF-A0A3D4QYH4-F1
#
_entry.id   AF-A0A3D4QYH4-F1
#
_cell.length_a   1.000
_cell.length_b   1.000
_cell.length_c   1.000
_cell.angle_alpha   90.00
_cell.angle_beta   90.00
_cell.angle_gamma   90.00
#
_symmetry.space_group_name_H-M   'P 1'
#
loop_
_entity.id
_entity.type
_entity.pdbx_description
1 polymer ?
#
loop_
_entity_poly.entity_id
_entity_poly.type
_entity_poly.pdbx_seq_one_letter_code
_entity_poly.pdbx_strand_id
1 'polypeptide(L)'
;MRITEAEFKDVYIKEKFGELQLNVTPCCFLEVDGSCRIESCKPSSCRDYPFTNRPERLYSLLNIIESAGVCPVMYELIERLKLIYRFNKNL
;
A
#
# COMPACT_ATOMS: atom_id res chain seq x y z
N MET A 1 14.37 -12.74 -8.22
CA MET A 1 14.45 -13.73 -7.12
C MET A 1 14.36 -15.12 -7.73
N ARG A 2 15.09 -16.12 -7.21
CA ARG A 2 15.01 -17.51 -7.67
C ARG A 2 14.60 -18.40 -6.49
N ILE A 3 13.30 -18.45 -6.22
CA ILE A 3 12.68 -19.36 -5.25
C ILE A 3 11.42 -19.95 -5.89
N THR A 4 10.91 -21.05 -5.33
CA THR A 4 9.65 -21.65 -5.74
C THR A 4 8.44 -20.86 -5.22
N GLU A 5 7.26 -21.10 -5.80
CA GLU A 5 6.01 -20.50 -5.32
C GLU A 5 5.68 -20.92 -3.87
N ALA A 6 5.95 -22.17 -3.51
CA ALA A 6 5.70 -22.68 -2.17
C ALA A 6 6.57 -21.96 -1.13
N GLU A 7 7.87 -21.82 -1.40
CA GLU A 7 8.79 -21.06 -0.55
C GLU A 7 8.40 -19.58 -0.48
N PHE A 8 7.93 -18.99 -1.59
CA PHE A 8 7.45 -17.60 -1.58
C PHE A 8 6.27 -17.42 -0.62
N LYS A 9 5.27 -18.32 -0.70
CA LYS A 9 4.09 -18.26 0.16
C LYS A 9 4.45 -18.47 1.62
N ASP A 10 5.31 -19.44 1.92
CA ASP A 10 5.76 -19.73 3.28
C ASP A 10 6.51 -18.55 3.93
N VAL A 11 7.41 -17.90 3.17
CA VAL A 11 8.26 -16.83 3.70
C VAL A 11 7.57 -15.46 3.75
N TYR A 12 6.69 -15.15 2.79
CA TYR A 12 6.20 -13.77 2.61
C TYR A 12 4.69 -13.59 2.75
N ILE A 13 3.90 -14.65 2.72
CA ILE A 13 2.43 -14.57 2.67
C ILE A 13 1.82 -15.10 3.97
N LYS A 14 0.77 -14.45 4.44
CA LYS A 14 -0.13 -14.94 5.49
C LYS A 14 -1.57 -14.87 4.98
N GLU A 15 -2.38 -15.83 5.37
CA GLU A 15 -3.82 -15.76 5.15
C GLU A 15 -4.48 -14.99 6.31
N LYS A 16 -5.30 -13.99 5.97
CA LYS A 16 -6.08 -13.23 6.95
C LYS A 16 -7.45 -12.95 6.37
N PHE A 17 -8.51 -13.37 7.07
CA PHE A 17 -9.91 -13.22 6.61
C PHE A 17 -10.19 -13.84 5.23
N GLY A 18 -9.54 -14.97 4.90
CA GLY A 18 -9.68 -15.62 3.60
C GLY A 18 -8.93 -14.93 2.46
N GLU A 19 -8.12 -13.90 2.76
CA GLU A 19 -7.28 -13.21 1.79
C GLU A 19 -5.80 -13.48 2.04
N LEU A 20 -5.05 -13.68 0.97
CA LEU A 20 -3.60 -13.77 1.01
C LEU A 20 -2.98 -12.38 1.07
N GLN A 21 -2.28 -12.09 2.17
CA GLN A 21 -1.67 -10.79 2.44
C GLN A 21 -0.17 -10.95 2.73
N LEU A 22 0.62 -9.89 2.58
CA LEU A 22 2.01 -9.90 3.04
C LEU A 22 2.05 -10.09 4.56
N ASN A 23 3.00 -10.88 5.03
CA ASN A 23 3.10 -11.20 6.45
C ASN A 23 3.60 -10.03 7.30
N VAL A 24 4.45 -9.15 6.76
CA VAL A 24 5.03 -7.97 7.43
C VAL A 24 4.44 -6.66 6.90
N THR A 25 4.31 -5.68 7.81
CA THR A 25 3.89 -4.31 7.50
C THR A 25 4.82 -3.33 8.23
N PRO A 26 5.48 -2.37 7.55
CA PRO A 26 5.39 -2.07 6.11
C PRO A 26 5.92 -3.20 5.22
N CYS A 27 5.62 -3.13 3.91
CA CYS A 27 6.00 -4.17 2.93
C CYS A 27 7.50 -4.48 2.98
N CYS A 28 7.86 -5.76 3.14
CA CYS A 28 9.26 -6.22 3.22
C CYS A 28 10.06 -6.15 1.90
N PHE A 29 9.39 -5.74 0.81
CA PHE A 29 10.00 -5.47 -0.48
C PHE A 29 10.11 -3.98 -0.80
N LEU A 30 9.60 -3.09 0.06
CA LEU A 30 9.72 -1.66 -0.08
C LEU A 30 11.09 -1.23 0.46
N GLU A 31 11.90 -0.61 -0.39
CA GLU A 31 13.22 -0.11 -0.04
C GLU A 31 13.14 1.34 0.46
N VAL A 32 14.23 1.84 1.06
CA VAL A 32 14.27 3.17 1.72
C VAL A 32 14.00 4.32 0.73
N ASP A 33 14.39 4.16 -0.53
CA ASP A 33 14.16 5.14 -1.60
C ASP A 33 12.73 5.06 -2.19
N GLY A 34 11.88 4.18 -1.67
CA GLY A 34 10.52 3.94 -2.16
C GLY A 34 10.44 2.99 -3.36
N SER A 35 11.57 2.44 -3.83
CA SER A 35 11.57 1.41 -4.87
C SER A 35 11.11 0.05 -4.33
N CYS A 36 10.73 -0.86 -5.23
CA CYS A 36 10.36 -2.22 -4.85
C CYS A 36 11.41 -3.22 -5.33
N ARG A 37 11.95 -4.02 -4.41
CA ARG A 37 12.97 -5.03 -4.71
C ARG A 37 12.52 -6.08 -5.75
N ILE A 38 11.22 -6.28 -5.90
CA ILE A 38 10.62 -7.25 -6.84
C ILE A 38 9.95 -6.57 -8.04
N GLU A 39 10.41 -5.39 -8.45
CA GLU A 39 9.78 -4.58 -9.52
C GLU A 39 9.38 -5.38 -10.76
N SER A 40 10.27 -6.25 -11.25
CA SER A 40 10.06 -7.08 -12.45
C SER A 40 8.84 -8.00 -12.35
N CYS A 41 8.47 -8.41 -11.15
CA CYS A 41 7.32 -9.27 -10.88
C CYS A 41 6.32 -8.62 -9.91
N LYS A 42 6.35 -7.28 -9.76
CA LYS A 42 5.43 -6.54 -8.90
C LYS A 42 3.98 -6.80 -9.36
N PRO A 43 3.10 -7.36 -8.49
CA PRO A 43 1.70 -7.61 -8.84
C PRO A 43 0.96 -6.34 -9.24
N SER A 44 -0.07 -6.48 -10.09
CA SER A 44 -0.91 -5.34 -10.50
C SER A 44 -1.57 -4.64 -9.31
N SER A 45 -2.02 -5.40 -8.31
CA SER A 45 -2.57 -4.85 -7.06
C SER A 45 -1.57 -3.94 -6.32
N CYS A 46 -0.29 -4.33 -6.26
CA CYS A 46 0.76 -3.51 -5.65
C CYS A 46 1.10 -2.26 -6.48
N ARG A 47 1.01 -2.34 -7.81
CA ARG A 47 1.23 -1.18 -8.70
C ARG A 47 0.13 -0.15 -8.56
N ASP A 48 -1.09 -0.62 -8.40
CA ASP A 48 -2.24 0.26 -8.29
C ASP A 48 -2.34 0.87 -6.89
N TYR A 49 -1.80 0.23 -5.85
CA TYR A 49 -1.84 0.71 -4.46
C TYR A 49 -1.29 2.16 -4.34
N PRO A 50 -1.99 3.10 -3.67
CA PRO A 50 -3.17 2.93 -2.80
C PRO A 50 -4.52 3.05 -3.56
N PHE A 51 -4.55 2.49 -4.75
CA PHE A 51 -5.68 2.37 -5.66
C PHE A 51 -6.25 3.73 -6.08
N THR A 52 -5.36 4.71 -6.32
CA THR A 52 -5.68 6.15 -6.50
C THR A 52 -6.47 6.51 -7.78
N ASN A 53 -6.70 5.53 -8.66
CA ASN A 53 -7.46 5.70 -9.90
C ASN A 53 -8.64 4.73 -10.07
N ARG A 54 -9.19 4.19 -8.98
CA ARG A 54 -10.38 3.31 -9.00
C ARG A 54 -11.69 4.04 -8.65
N PRO A 55 -12.81 3.83 -9.38
CA PRO A 55 -14.11 4.44 -9.11
C PRO A 55 -14.62 4.14 -7.70
N GLU A 56 -14.37 2.92 -7.21
CA GLU A 56 -14.90 2.44 -5.93
C GLU A 56 -14.23 3.11 -4.73
N ARG A 57 -13.08 3.79 -4.92
CA ARG A 57 -12.34 4.38 -3.79
C ARG A 57 -13.11 5.51 -3.10
N LEU A 58 -13.94 6.25 -3.83
CA LEU A 58 -14.79 7.30 -3.24
C LEU A 58 -15.68 6.75 -2.11
N TYR A 59 -16.04 5.46 -2.17
CA TYR A 59 -16.91 4.82 -1.19
C TYR A 59 -16.18 4.33 0.07
N SER A 60 -14.83 4.39 0.14
CA SER A 60 -14.08 3.95 1.34
C SER A 60 -13.10 5.00 1.86
N LEU A 61 -13.66 6.09 2.39
CA LEU A 61 -12.88 7.11 3.13
C LEU A 61 -12.10 6.50 4.30
N LEU A 62 -12.65 5.47 4.96
CA LEU A 62 -12.00 4.79 6.08
C LEU A 62 -10.71 4.09 5.65
N ASN A 63 -10.73 3.37 4.52
CA ASN A 63 -9.53 2.68 4.01
C ASN A 63 -8.43 3.66 3.60
N ILE A 64 -8.79 4.88 3.17
CA ILE A 64 -7.82 5.95 2.86
C ILE A 64 -7.05 6.37 4.11
N ILE A 65 -7.74 6.56 5.23
CA ILE A 65 -7.12 6.95 6.51
C ILE A 65 -6.30 5.80 7.10
N GLU A 66 -6.83 4.56 7.09
CA GLU A 66 -6.07 3.39 7.51
C GLU A 66 -4.80 3.20 6.66
N SER A 67 -4.92 3.33 5.34
CA SER A 67 -3.78 3.22 4.42
C SER A 67 -2.73 4.30 4.66
N ALA A 68 -3.12 5.50 5.07
CA ALA A 68 -2.17 6.55 5.44
C ALA A 68 -1.42 6.28 6.75
N GLY A 69 -2.02 5.52 7.67
CA GLY A 69 -1.35 5.04 8.88
C GLY A 69 -0.30 3.96 8.60
N VAL A 70 -0.37 3.31 7.44
CA VAL A 70 0.46 2.16 7.07
C VAL A 70 1.47 2.49 5.95
N CYS A 71 1.09 3.33 5.00
CA CYS A 71 1.87 3.61 3.80
C CYS A 71 2.36 5.06 3.76
N PRO A 72 3.69 5.29 3.65
CA PRO A 72 4.24 6.64 3.58
C PRO A 72 3.82 7.39 2.30
N VAL A 73 3.61 6.69 1.19
CA VAL A 73 3.14 7.30 -0.06
C VAL A 73 1.72 7.85 0.10
N MET A 74 0.84 7.10 0.80
CA MET A 74 -0.52 7.55 1.05
C MET A 74 -0.55 8.73 2.04
N TYR A 75 0.31 8.70 3.07
CA TYR A 75 0.49 9.81 3.99
C TYR A 75 0.89 11.11 3.25
N GLU A 76 1.95 11.05 2.44
CA GLU A 76 2.44 12.19 1.64
C GLU A 76 1.35 12.73 0.70
N LEU A 77 0.57 11.84 0.08
CA LEU A 77 -0.55 12.24 -0.77
C LEU A 77 -1.59 13.06 0.01
N ILE A 78 -1.99 12.59 1.20
CA ILE A 78 -2.95 13.31 2.04
C ILE A 78 -2.39 14.67 2.48
N GLU A 79 -1.11 14.75 2.86
CA GLU A 79 -0.49 16.03 3.24
C GLU A 79 -0.50 17.04 2.09
N ARG A 80 -0.22 16.60 0.85
CA ARG A 80 -0.35 17.46 -0.35
C ARG A 80 -1.78 17.91 -0.59
N LEU A 81 -2.78 17.02 -0.42
CA LEU A 81 -4.18 17.38 -0.59
C LEU A 81 -4.63 18.43 0.44
N LYS A 82 -4.17 18.35 1.69
CA LYS A 82 -4.45 19.37 2.72
C LYS A 82 -3.97 20.76 2.28
N LEU A 83 -2.80 20.85 1.65
CA LEU A 83 -2.28 22.10 1.10
C LEU A 83 -3.14 22.61 -0.07
N ILE A 84 -3.47 21.73 -1.03
CA ILE A 84 -4.27 22.08 -2.23
C ILE A 84 -5.65 22.62 -1.84
N TYR A 85 -6.33 21.94 -0.93
CA TYR A 85 -7.68 22.31 -0.49
C TYR A 85 -7.72 23.31 0.67
N ARG A 86 -6.55 23.83 1.08
CA ARG A 86 -6.40 24.79 2.18
C ARG A 86 -7.11 24.31 3.46
N PHE A 87 -6.88 23.05 3.82
CA PHE A 87 -7.46 22.45 5.02
C PHE A 87 -6.92 23.19 6.26
N ASN A 88 -7.80 23.95 6.92
CA ASN A 88 -7.44 24.83 8.02
C ASN A 88 -7.53 24.05 9.34
N LYS A 89 -6.45 24.01 10.12
CA LYS A 89 -6.38 23.25 11.39
C LYS A 89 -7.09 23.95 12.58
N ASN A 90 -7.73 25.08 12.34
CA ASN A 90 -8.32 25.95 13.38
C ASN A 90 -9.86 25.89 13.40
N LEU A 91 -10.41 24.69 13.38
CA LEU A 91 -11.83 24.43 13.65
C LEU A 91 -11.98 23.85 15.06
#